data_AF-A0A969KZV4-F1
#
_entry.id   AF-A0A969KZV4-F1
#
_cell.length_a   1.000
_cell.length_b   1.000
_cell.length_c   1.000
_cell.angle_alpha   90.00
_cell.angle_beta   90.00
_cell.angle_gamma   90.00
#
_symmetry.space_group_name_H-M   'P 1'
#
loop_
_entity.id
_entity.type
_entity.pdbx_description
1 polymer ?
#
loop_
_entity_poly.entity_id
_entity_poly.type
_entity_poly.pdbx_seq_one_letter_code
_entity_poly.pdbx_strand_id
1 'polypeptide(L)'
;MRKLQGRDLETFQPNSFSIFSERAKLAIEQVPNLPKSFTARIETADAKNLPLENEEYHSIICSPPYADDTNGVGYFQFSRYMLEWLGLSPTVIDQHKRWFLGGNHKNKTLPPSMTLHVAASNVLNRSTKHYQDAVAFYADYYEALKEMKRVVSNWIIIVIGNRVLSRTLFDNANITLELFNSIGGVKFVDYYSRNIRKKRIPNLGTDGGGISVEHILAFRKI
;
A
#
# COMPACT_ATOMS: atom_id res chain seq x y z
N MET A 1 15.55 -4.23 -4.19
CA MET A 1 16.44 -4.33 -5.37
C MET A 1 17.59 -5.28 -5.07
N ARG A 2 18.05 -6.12 -6.04
CA ARG A 2 19.15 -7.08 -5.78
C ARG A 2 20.38 -6.24 -5.85
N LYS A 3 21.22 -6.29 -4.81
CA LYS A 3 22.52 -5.65 -4.93
C LYS A 3 23.22 -6.34 -6.10
N LEU A 4 23.51 -5.58 -7.15
CA LEU A 4 24.24 -6.10 -8.30
C LEU A 4 25.61 -6.59 -7.81
N GLN A 5 26.05 -7.74 -8.28
CA GLN A 5 27.29 -8.39 -7.85
C GLN A 5 27.97 -9.07 -9.06
N GLY A 6 29.29 -9.21 -8.98
CA GLY A 6 30.10 -9.86 -10.02
C GLY A 6 29.89 -9.25 -11.41
N ARG A 7 29.80 -10.11 -12.43
CA ARG A 7 29.63 -9.71 -13.83
C ARG A 7 28.43 -8.80 -14.07
N ASP A 8 27.33 -8.97 -13.33
CA ASP A 8 26.16 -8.11 -13.48
C ASP A 8 26.46 -6.66 -13.08
N LEU A 9 27.30 -6.43 -12.07
CA LEU A 9 27.69 -5.09 -11.65
C LEU A 9 28.67 -4.47 -12.66
N GLU A 10 29.65 -5.25 -13.14
CA GLU A 10 30.65 -4.81 -14.12
C GLU A 10 30.02 -4.40 -15.45
N THR A 11 28.97 -5.10 -15.86
CA THR A 11 28.23 -4.83 -17.12
C THR A 11 27.07 -3.86 -16.95
N PHE A 12 26.75 -3.43 -15.72
CA PHE A 12 25.64 -2.52 -15.45
C PHE A 12 26.00 -1.07 -15.78
N GLN A 13 25.83 -0.71 -17.04
CA GLN A 13 25.96 0.67 -17.53
C GLN A 13 24.69 1.11 -18.26
N PRO A 14 23.54 1.19 -17.57
CA PRO A 14 22.33 1.65 -18.22
C PRO A 14 22.47 3.11 -18.63
N ASN A 15 22.10 3.43 -19.88
CA ASN A 15 21.91 4.81 -20.28
C ASN A 15 20.54 5.30 -19.77
N SER A 16 20.50 5.68 -18.49
CA SER A 16 19.27 6.09 -17.81
C SER A 16 18.54 7.25 -18.50
N PHE A 17 19.28 8.19 -19.10
CA PHE A 17 18.69 9.30 -19.86
C PHE A 17 18.04 8.83 -21.16
N SER A 18 18.67 7.92 -21.88
CA SER A 18 18.08 7.33 -23.09
C SER A 18 16.80 6.55 -22.76
N ILE A 19 16.84 5.70 -21.72
CA ILE A 19 15.67 4.94 -21.26
C ILE A 19 14.55 5.88 -20.83
N PHE A 20 14.86 6.93 -20.05
CA PHE A 20 13.88 7.92 -19.64
C PHE A 20 13.30 8.67 -20.84
N SER A 21 14.13 9.13 -21.77
CA SER A 21 13.69 9.86 -22.97
C SER A 21 12.77 9.01 -23.83
N GLU A 22 13.11 7.73 -24.05
CA GLU A 22 12.25 6.79 -24.78
C GLU A 22 10.90 6.62 -24.09
N ARG A 23 10.88 6.42 -22.77
CA ARG A 23 9.64 6.29 -21.99
C ARG A 23 8.81 7.57 -22.01
N ALA A 24 9.44 8.74 -21.91
CA ALA A 24 8.78 10.03 -21.94
C ALA A 24 8.13 10.28 -23.31
N LYS A 25 8.85 10.00 -24.41
CA LYS A 25 8.31 10.08 -25.77
C LYS A 25 7.11 9.17 -25.96
N LEU A 26 7.24 7.90 -25.58
CA LEU A 26 6.13 6.94 -25.63
C LEU A 26 4.92 7.44 -24.83
N ALA A 27 5.12 7.96 -23.62
CA ALA A 27 4.03 8.50 -22.83
C ALA A 27 3.34 9.69 -23.52
N ILE A 28 4.12 10.65 -24.05
CA ILE A 28 3.62 11.83 -24.76
C ILE A 28 2.85 11.43 -26.03
N GLU A 29 3.36 10.47 -26.80
CA GLU A 29 2.71 9.94 -28.01
C GLU A 29 1.37 9.25 -27.72
N GLN A 30 1.19 8.72 -26.50
CA GLN A 30 -0.07 8.11 -26.08
C GLN A 30 -1.10 9.11 -25.57
N VAL A 31 -0.69 10.32 -25.14
CA VAL A 31 -1.61 11.35 -24.61
C VAL A 31 -2.75 11.66 -25.58
N PRO A 32 -2.52 11.86 -26.90
CA PRO A 32 -3.61 12.08 -27.87
C PRO A 32 -4.58 10.90 -28.03
N ASN A 33 -4.15 9.68 -27.71
CA ASN A 33 -4.96 8.47 -27.79
C ASN A 33 -5.80 8.23 -26.52
N LEU A 34 -5.63 9.06 -25.48
CA LEU A 34 -6.43 8.95 -24.28
C LEU A 34 -7.91 9.22 -24.59
N PRO A 35 -8.84 8.49 -23.96
CA PRO A 35 -10.27 8.74 -24.11
C PRO A 35 -10.62 10.21 -23.84
N LYS A 36 -11.21 10.89 -24.84
CA LYS A 36 -11.44 12.35 -24.81
C LYS A 36 -12.52 12.81 -23.83
N SER A 37 -13.35 11.90 -23.33
CA SER A 37 -14.55 12.20 -22.54
C SER A 37 -14.38 11.96 -21.04
N PHE A 38 -13.15 11.91 -20.53
CA PHE A 38 -12.88 11.65 -19.11
C PHE A 38 -12.05 12.75 -18.49
N THR A 39 -12.36 13.09 -17.24
CA THR A 39 -11.54 13.97 -16.41
C THR A 39 -10.80 13.11 -15.40
N ALA A 40 -9.47 13.22 -15.37
CA ALA A 40 -8.66 12.67 -14.30
C ALA A 40 -8.27 13.79 -13.34
N ARG A 41 -8.46 13.56 -12.04
CA ARG A 41 -8.00 14.45 -10.97
C ARG A 41 -6.95 13.71 -10.15
N ILE A 42 -5.86 14.40 -9.84
CA ILE A 42 -4.81 13.90 -8.96
C ILE A 42 -4.80 14.84 -7.76
N GLU A 43 -5.11 14.30 -6.60
CA GLU A 43 -5.21 15.04 -5.35
C GLU A 43 -4.32 14.39 -4.31
N THR A 44 -3.71 15.20 -3.46
CA THR A 44 -2.93 14.71 -2.32
C THR A 44 -3.79 14.83 -1.07
N ALA A 45 -4.07 13.70 -0.42
CA ALA A 45 -4.90 13.64 0.78
C ALA A 45 -4.40 12.54 1.74
N ASP A 46 -4.75 12.68 3.02
CA ASP A 46 -4.60 11.60 4.00
C ASP A 46 -5.74 10.59 3.79
N ALA A 47 -5.40 9.33 3.53
CA ALA A 47 -6.39 8.27 3.34
C ALA A 47 -7.29 8.02 4.56
N LYS A 48 -6.86 8.49 5.75
CA LYS A 48 -7.62 8.41 7.01
C LYS A 48 -8.63 9.54 7.17
N ASN A 49 -8.59 10.55 6.30
CA ASN A 49 -9.51 11.67 6.28
C ASN A 49 -9.55 12.28 4.87
N LEU A 50 -10.34 11.65 3.99
CA LEU A 50 -10.41 12.07 2.59
C LEU A 50 -11.27 13.35 2.48
N PRO A 51 -10.83 14.39 1.76
CA PRO A 51 -11.57 15.63 1.56
C PRO A 51 -12.67 15.45 0.50
N LEU A 52 -13.45 14.39 0.63
CA LEU A 52 -14.49 13.96 -0.28
C LEU A 52 -15.81 13.85 0.49
N GLU A 53 -16.91 14.09 -0.20
CA GLU A 53 -18.25 13.93 0.37
C GLU A 53 -18.60 12.45 0.56
N ASN A 54 -19.65 12.21 1.35
CA ASN A 54 -20.19 10.86 1.45
C ASN A 54 -20.70 10.41 0.09
N GLU A 55 -20.38 9.17 -0.30
CA GLU A 55 -20.89 8.56 -1.54
C GLU A 55 -20.52 9.30 -2.83
N GLU A 56 -19.49 10.15 -2.80
CA GLU A 56 -19.03 10.94 -3.95
C GLU A 56 -18.59 10.06 -5.14
N TYR A 57 -17.97 8.91 -4.86
CA TYR A 57 -17.46 8.01 -5.90
C TYR A 57 -18.25 6.70 -5.98
N HIS A 58 -18.54 6.25 -7.20
CA HIS A 58 -19.22 4.97 -7.41
C HIS A 58 -18.40 3.77 -6.92
N SER A 59 -17.08 3.80 -7.09
CA SER A 59 -16.21 2.67 -6.77
C SER A 59 -14.81 3.10 -6.38
N ILE A 60 -14.18 2.28 -5.55
CA ILE A 60 -12.77 2.37 -5.21
C ILE A 60 -12.08 1.09 -5.69
N ILE A 61 -10.97 1.25 -6.38
CA ILE A 61 -10.05 0.17 -6.73
C ILE A 61 -8.69 0.57 -6.21
N CYS A 62 -8.13 -0.17 -5.25
CA CYS A 62 -6.85 0.19 -4.64
C CYS A 62 -6.00 -1.04 -4.28
N SER A 63 -4.71 -0.80 -4.11
CA SER A 63 -3.78 -1.70 -3.43
C SER A 63 -3.20 -0.93 -2.25
N PRO A 64 -3.73 -1.11 -1.02
CA PRO A 64 -3.25 -0.38 0.15
C PRO A 64 -1.79 -0.75 0.45
N PRO A 65 -1.01 0.16 1.04
CA PRO A 65 0.41 -0.08 1.31
C PRO A 65 0.59 -1.26 2.28
N TYR A 66 1.58 -2.12 2.02
CA TYR A 66 1.80 -3.37 2.75
C TYR A 66 2.48 -3.24 4.12
N ALA A 67 2.46 -2.06 4.73
CA ALA A 67 3.02 -1.80 6.06
C ALA A 67 4.54 -2.04 6.20
N ASP A 68 5.29 -1.89 5.12
CA ASP A 68 6.73 -2.22 5.05
C ASP A 68 7.65 -1.00 5.17
N ASP A 69 7.14 0.17 5.60
CA ASP A 69 7.93 1.41 5.63
C ASP A 69 9.10 1.39 6.63
N THR A 70 9.03 0.58 7.69
CA THR A 70 10.10 0.45 8.69
C THR A 70 11.02 -0.75 8.50
N ASN A 71 10.60 -1.79 7.76
CA ASN A 71 11.30 -3.09 7.68
C ASN A 71 11.89 -3.42 6.30
N GLY A 72 11.88 -2.46 5.37
CA GLY A 72 12.48 -2.57 4.03
C GLY A 72 12.83 -1.20 3.44
N VAL A 73 13.03 -1.11 2.12
CA VAL A 73 13.02 0.19 1.44
C VAL A 73 11.57 0.65 1.41
N GLY A 74 11.18 1.43 2.42
CA GLY A 74 9.82 1.94 2.53
C GLY A 74 9.39 2.73 1.29
N TYR A 75 8.08 2.75 1.02
CA TYR A 75 7.52 3.48 -0.11
C TYR A 75 7.97 4.94 -0.10
N PHE A 76 8.03 5.54 1.09
CA PHE A 76 8.55 6.89 1.30
C PHE A 76 10.02 7.04 0.88
N GLN A 77 10.89 6.11 1.32
CA GLN A 77 12.31 6.17 0.99
C GLN A 77 12.53 5.98 -0.52
N PHE A 78 11.74 5.13 -1.16
CA PHE A 78 11.76 4.93 -2.59
C PHE A 78 11.25 6.15 -3.36
N SER A 79 10.14 6.76 -2.92
CA SER A 79 9.47 7.83 -3.65
C SER A 79 10.12 9.22 -3.50
N ARG A 80 10.89 9.46 -2.43
CA ARG A 80 11.42 10.79 -2.09
C ARG A 80 12.06 11.53 -3.27
N TYR A 81 13.07 10.95 -3.91
CA TYR A 81 13.76 11.64 -5.02
C TYR A 81 12.85 11.82 -6.24
N MET A 82 11.95 10.88 -6.52
CA MET A 82 10.98 11.05 -7.61
C MET A 82 10.03 12.22 -7.35
N LEU A 83 9.61 12.43 -6.09
CA LEU A 83 8.77 13.56 -5.70
C LEU A 83 9.54 14.89 -5.80
N GLU A 84 10.82 14.92 -5.41
CA GLU A 84 11.68 16.10 -5.59
C GLU A 84 11.81 16.49 -7.06
N TRP A 85 11.96 15.50 -7.96
CA TRP A 85 11.98 15.71 -9.41
C TRP A 85 10.64 16.22 -9.99
N LEU A 86 9.52 15.90 -9.34
CA LEU A 86 8.20 16.43 -9.69
C LEU A 86 7.94 17.84 -9.11
N GLY A 87 8.94 18.45 -8.47
CA GLY A 87 8.89 19.81 -7.96
C GLY A 87 8.39 19.94 -6.52
N LEU A 88 8.23 18.83 -5.79
CA LEU A 88 7.90 18.89 -4.36
C LEU A 88 9.16 19.21 -3.55
N SER A 89 9.06 20.17 -2.63
CA SER A 89 10.18 20.48 -1.73
C SER A 89 10.38 19.36 -0.69
N PRO A 90 11.62 19.15 -0.20
CA PRO A 90 11.89 18.20 0.87
C PRO A 90 11.01 18.43 2.11
N THR A 91 10.73 19.70 2.45
CA THR A 91 9.85 20.07 3.56
C THR A 91 8.42 19.55 3.38
N VAL A 92 7.85 19.68 2.17
CA VAL A 92 6.50 19.18 1.85
C VAL A 92 6.48 17.65 1.90
N ILE A 93 7.52 17.00 1.36
CA ILE A 93 7.66 15.54 1.38
C ILE A 93 7.69 15.03 2.83
N ASP A 94 8.51 15.64 3.69
CA ASP A 94 8.62 15.26 5.09
C ASP A 94 7.33 15.49 5.89
N GLN A 95 6.54 16.52 5.55
CA GLN A 95 5.22 16.73 6.13
C GLN A 95 4.25 15.59 5.80
N HIS A 96 4.23 15.13 4.54
CA HIS A 96 3.39 14.02 4.10
C HIS A 96 3.78 12.68 4.71
N LYS A 97 5.00 12.52 5.25
CA LYS A 97 5.42 11.30 5.95
C LYS A 97 4.45 10.93 7.10
N ARG A 98 3.82 11.90 7.74
CA ARG A 98 2.86 11.67 8.84
C ARG A 98 1.53 11.09 8.37
N TRP A 99 1.19 11.23 7.09
CA TRP A 99 -0.03 10.70 6.49
C TRP A 99 0.10 9.22 6.11
N PHE A 100 1.32 8.69 6.04
CA PHE A 100 1.53 7.25 5.86
C PHE A 100 0.86 6.47 7.00
N LEU A 101 0.31 5.30 6.65
CA LEU A 101 -0.30 4.42 7.65
C LEU A 101 0.78 3.92 8.61
N GLY A 102 0.61 4.20 9.90
CA GLY A 102 1.61 3.91 10.92
C GLY A 102 2.69 4.99 11.07
N GLY A 103 2.54 6.15 10.40
CA GLY A 103 3.44 7.30 10.56
C GLY A 103 3.42 7.94 11.94
N ASN A 104 2.44 7.59 12.79
CA ASN A 104 2.33 8.04 14.18
C ASN A 104 1.88 6.90 15.10
N HIS A 105 2.63 6.68 16.19
CA HIS A 105 2.37 5.63 17.18
C HIS A 105 1.54 6.09 18.38
N LYS A 106 1.25 7.38 18.52
CA LYS A 106 0.52 7.92 19.67
C LYS A 106 -0.95 7.55 19.63
N ASN A 107 -1.50 7.12 20.77
CA ASN A 107 -2.92 6.82 20.98
C ASN A 107 -3.48 5.80 19.99
N LYS A 108 -2.70 4.76 19.67
CA LYS A 108 -3.08 3.69 18.74
C LYS A 108 -3.46 2.43 19.50
N THR A 109 -4.51 1.76 19.02
CA THR A 109 -4.99 0.48 19.54
C THR A 109 -5.24 -0.47 18.37
N LEU A 110 -5.16 -1.78 18.62
CA LEU A 110 -5.47 -2.75 17.58
C LEU A 110 -6.95 -2.69 17.23
N PRO A 111 -7.29 -2.64 15.94
CA PRO A 111 -8.67 -2.72 15.51
C PRO A 111 -9.24 -4.14 15.69
N PRO A 112 -10.57 -4.31 15.72
CA PRO A 112 -11.24 -5.55 16.10
C PRO A 112 -11.15 -6.64 15.02
N SER A 113 -9.98 -7.26 14.88
CA SER A 113 -9.72 -8.40 14.01
C SER A 113 -9.05 -9.51 14.81
N MET A 114 -9.68 -10.68 14.92
CA MET A 114 -9.13 -11.83 15.64
C MET A 114 -7.80 -12.28 15.01
N THR A 115 -7.76 -12.36 13.68
CA THR A 115 -6.56 -12.73 12.93
C THR A 115 -5.41 -11.77 13.20
N LEU A 116 -5.70 -10.46 13.24
CA LEU A 116 -4.72 -9.45 13.59
C LEU A 116 -4.22 -9.60 15.03
N HIS A 117 -5.11 -9.81 16.00
CA HIS A 117 -4.72 -9.95 17.40
C HIS A 117 -3.78 -11.13 17.62
N VAL A 118 -4.09 -12.29 17.01
CA VAL A 118 -3.22 -13.47 17.07
C VAL A 118 -1.84 -13.17 16.48
N ALA A 119 -1.78 -12.55 15.29
CA ALA A 119 -0.51 -12.17 14.68
C ALA A 119 0.27 -11.15 15.53
N ALA A 120 -0.40 -10.12 16.04
CA ALA A 120 0.21 -9.08 16.86
C ALA A 120 0.77 -9.63 18.19
N SER A 121 0.05 -10.53 18.87
CA SER A 121 0.55 -11.21 20.07
C SER A 121 1.82 -12.03 19.80
N ASN A 122 1.87 -12.73 18.66
CA ASN A 122 3.07 -13.46 18.22
C ASN A 122 4.25 -12.54 17.92
N VAL A 123 4.00 -11.33 17.41
CA VAL A 123 5.04 -10.32 17.22
C VAL A 123 5.50 -9.73 18.56
N LEU A 124 4.58 -9.45 19.48
CA LEU A 124 4.90 -8.89 20.81
C LEU A 124 5.87 -9.79 21.58
N ASN A 125 5.69 -11.11 21.51
CA ASN A 125 6.59 -12.09 22.12
C ASN A 125 8.01 -12.06 21.57
N ARG A 126 8.24 -11.41 20.42
CA ARG A 126 9.54 -11.34 19.74
C ARG A 126 10.13 -9.93 19.73
N SER A 127 9.32 -8.89 19.57
CA SER A 127 9.76 -7.50 19.46
C SER A 127 8.64 -6.53 19.81
N THR A 128 8.78 -5.83 20.93
CA THR A 128 7.87 -4.74 21.33
C THR A 128 7.83 -3.62 20.32
N LYS A 129 8.97 -3.31 19.67
CA LYS A 129 9.05 -2.29 18.63
C LYS A 129 8.19 -2.67 17.43
N HIS A 130 8.35 -3.88 16.89
CA HIS A 130 7.56 -4.33 15.74
C HIS A 130 6.09 -4.50 16.09
N TYR A 131 5.77 -4.83 17.34
CA TYR A 131 4.39 -4.80 17.82
C TYR A 131 3.82 -3.37 17.74
N GLN A 132 4.53 -2.36 18.25
CA GLN A 132 4.08 -0.96 18.16
C GLN A 132 3.94 -0.47 16.71
N ASP A 133 4.81 -0.91 15.80
CA ASP A 133 4.70 -0.66 14.35
C ASP A 133 3.42 -1.28 13.78
N ALA A 134 3.13 -2.54 14.12
CA ALA A 134 1.91 -3.22 13.69
C ALA A 134 0.65 -2.52 14.23
N VAL A 135 0.63 -2.19 15.52
CA VAL A 135 -0.49 -1.46 16.15
C VAL A 135 -0.74 -0.14 15.42
N ALA A 136 0.30 0.66 15.18
CA ALA A 136 0.17 1.95 14.53
C ALA A 136 -0.35 1.82 13.09
N PHE A 137 0.20 0.87 12.32
CA PHE A 137 -0.23 0.63 10.95
C PHE A 137 -1.69 0.19 10.88
N TYR A 138 -2.09 -0.85 11.63
CA TYR A 138 -3.44 -1.39 11.50
C TYR A 138 -4.50 -0.45 12.08
N ALA A 139 -4.17 0.35 13.10
CA ALA A 139 -5.05 1.40 13.57
C ALA A 139 -5.32 2.45 12.47
N ASP A 140 -4.27 2.92 11.79
CA ASP A 140 -4.40 3.84 10.65
C ASP A 140 -5.11 3.21 9.45
N TYR A 141 -4.81 1.94 9.15
CA TYR A 141 -5.48 1.19 8.10
C TYR A 141 -6.98 1.06 8.36
N TYR A 142 -7.38 0.82 9.62
CA TYR A 142 -8.79 0.74 9.99
C TYR A 142 -9.54 2.04 9.75
N GLU A 143 -8.94 3.19 10.09
CA GLU A 143 -9.53 4.50 9.77
C GLU A 143 -9.63 4.73 8.25
N ALA A 144 -8.61 4.35 7.48
CA ALA A 144 -8.66 4.42 6.03
C ALA A 144 -9.79 3.54 5.43
N LEU A 145 -10.04 2.35 5.98
CA LEU A 145 -11.15 1.49 5.54
C LEU A 145 -12.53 2.13 5.84
N LYS A 146 -12.67 2.85 6.96
CA LYS A 146 -13.90 3.59 7.26
C LYS A 146 -14.12 4.73 6.25
N GLU A 147 -13.07 5.45 5.92
CA GLU A 147 -13.13 6.52 4.90
C GLU A 147 -13.48 5.95 3.52
N MET A 148 -12.89 4.82 3.13
CA MET A 148 -13.26 4.13 1.88
C MET A 148 -14.75 3.79 1.84
N LYS A 149 -15.31 3.25 2.93
CA LYS A 149 -16.77 3.02 3.03
C LYS A 149 -17.55 4.33 2.91
N ARG A 150 -17.09 5.39 3.57
CA ARG A 150 -17.80 6.68 3.64
C ARG A 150 -17.96 7.29 2.24
N VAL A 151 -16.88 7.36 1.48
CA VAL A 151 -16.82 8.10 0.20
C VAL A 151 -17.34 7.29 -1.00
N VAL A 152 -17.48 5.97 -0.86
CA VAL A 152 -17.98 5.11 -1.94
C VAL A 152 -19.49 4.94 -1.86
N SER A 153 -20.17 4.79 -3.00
CA SER A 153 -21.60 4.44 -3.05
C SER A 153 -21.87 2.99 -3.42
N ASN A 154 -20.94 2.28 -4.06
CA ASN A 154 -21.18 0.91 -4.53
C ASN A 154 -20.01 -0.05 -4.23
N TRP A 155 -18.90 0.00 -4.96
CA TRP A 155 -17.89 -1.08 -4.93
C TRP A 155 -16.58 -0.68 -4.27
N ILE A 156 -16.04 -1.56 -3.43
CA ILE A 156 -14.66 -1.48 -2.94
C ILE A 156 -13.91 -2.72 -3.41
N ILE A 157 -12.87 -2.53 -4.21
CA ILE A 157 -11.99 -3.60 -4.70
C ILE A 157 -10.59 -3.35 -4.14
N ILE A 158 -10.13 -4.27 -3.27
CA ILE A 158 -8.83 -4.19 -2.62
C ILE A 158 -7.93 -5.31 -3.13
N VAL A 159 -6.78 -4.95 -3.70
CA VAL A 159 -5.70 -5.88 -4.04
C VAL A 159 -4.68 -5.87 -2.91
N ILE A 160 -4.61 -6.94 -2.13
CA ILE A 160 -3.78 -7.03 -0.94
C ILE A 160 -2.91 -8.29 -0.90
N GLY A 161 -1.62 -8.13 -0.63
CA GLY A 161 -0.70 -9.20 -0.30
C GLY A 161 -0.57 -9.36 1.21
N ASN A 162 -0.30 -10.60 1.63
CA ASN A 162 0.10 -10.86 3.01
C ASN A 162 1.48 -10.28 3.28
N ARG A 163 1.76 -9.97 4.54
CA ARG A 163 3.08 -9.48 4.99
C ARG A 163 3.67 -10.40 6.05
N VAL A 164 4.98 -10.34 6.22
CA VAL A 164 5.68 -10.99 7.32
C VAL A 164 6.34 -9.91 8.17
N LEU A 165 6.23 -10.02 9.49
CA LEU A 165 6.86 -9.12 10.44
C LEU A 165 7.32 -9.94 11.64
N SER A 166 8.58 -9.83 12.06
CA SER A 166 9.16 -10.67 13.12
C SER A 166 8.85 -12.16 12.92
N ARG A 167 9.07 -12.70 11.72
CA ARG A 167 8.76 -14.08 11.33
C ARG A 167 7.30 -14.50 11.55
N THR A 168 6.39 -13.53 11.67
CA THR A 168 4.95 -13.76 11.82
C THR A 168 4.24 -13.34 10.55
N LEU A 169 3.46 -14.25 9.97
CA LEU A 169 2.59 -13.94 8.84
C LEU A 169 1.39 -13.14 9.34
N PHE A 170 1.08 -12.05 8.66
CA PHE A 170 -0.21 -11.36 8.77
C PHE A 170 -1.01 -11.68 7.52
N ASP A 171 -2.10 -12.43 7.70
CA ASP A 171 -3.09 -12.70 6.66
C ASP A 171 -3.93 -11.44 6.44
N ASN A 172 -3.39 -10.53 5.63
CA ASN A 172 -4.01 -9.24 5.37
C ASN A 172 -5.37 -9.39 4.68
N ALA A 173 -5.55 -10.42 3.84
CA ALA A 173 -6.83 -10.66 3.22
C ALA A 173 -7.90 -10.93 4.27
N ASN A 174 -7.63 -11.86 5.20
CA ASN A 174 -8.58 -12.18 6.26
C ASN A 174 -8.75 -11.04 7.27
N ILE A 175 -7.66 -10.32 7.61
CA ILE A 175 -7.74 -9.12 8.46
C ILE A 175 -8.66 -8.09 7.83
N THR A 176 -8.51 -7.77 6.53
CA THR A 176 -9.38 -6.80 5.85
C THR A 176 -10.85 -7.24 5.84
N LEU A 177 -11.14 -8.54 5.68
CA LEU A 177 -12.50 -9.08 5.79
C LEU A 177 -13.09 -8.83 7.18
N GLU A 178 -12.35 -9.19 8.24
CA GLU A 178 -12.78 -9.00 9.64
C GLU A 178 -13.01 -7.52 9.97
N LEU A 179 -12.13 -6.63 9.49
CA LEU A 179 -12.25 -5.19 9.71
C LEU A 179 -13.43 -4.57 8.98
N PHE A 180 -13.71 -4.94 7.73
CA PHE A 180 -14.94 -4.45 7.08
C PHE A 180 -16.19 -5.00 7.74
N ASN A 181 -16.17 -6.26 8.19
CA ASN A 181 -17.28 -6.84 8.95
C ASN A 181 -17.53 -6.08 10.24
N SER A 182 -16.49 -5.64 10.96
CA SER A 182 -16.64 -4.84 12.18
C SER A 182 -17.11 -3.41 11.90
N ILE A 183 -16.73 -2.81 10.77
CA ILE A 183 -17.21 -1.48 10.34
C ILE A 183 -18.70 -1.53 9.96
N GLY A 184 -19.15 -2.65 9.39
CA GLY A 184 -20.52 -2.85 8.91
C GLY A 184 -20.87 -1.99 7.69
N GLY A 185 -22.04 -2.22 7.08
CA GLY A 185 -22.50 -1.49 5.89
C GLY A 185 -21.71 -1.79 4.62
N VAL A 186 -20.91 -2.86 4.63
CA VAL A 186 -20.12 -3.34 3.49
C VAL A 186 -20.23 -4.87 3.46
N LYS A 187 -20.70 -5.42 2.34
CA LYS A 187 -20.84 -6.86 2.10
C LYS A 187 -19.66 -7.38 1.32
N PHE A 188 -19.03 -8.45 1.79
CA PHE A 188 -18.10 -9.21 0.96
C PHE A 188 -18.85 -9.91 -0.18
N VAL A 189 -18.36 -9.75 -1.41
CA VAL A 189 -19.01 -10.28 -2.62
C VAL A 189 -18.20 -11.41 -3.23
N ASP A 190 -16.90 -11.19 -3.44
CA ASP A 190 -16.07 -12.16 -4.16
C ASP A 190 -14.59 -12.05 -3.80
N TYR A 191 -13.86 -13.13 -4.04
CA TYR A 191 -12.42 -13.25 -3.80
C TYR A 191 -11.74 -13.83 -5.02
N TYR A 192 -10.67 -13.16 -5.45
CA TYR A 192 -9.75 -13.69 -6.46
C TYR A 192 -8.33 -13.74 -5.90
N SER A 193 -7.48 -14.52 -6.55
CA SER A 193 -6.05 -14.52 -6.24
C SER A 193 -5.23 -14.53 -7.52
N ARG A 194 -4.03 -13.95 -7.46
CA ARG A 194 -3.08 -13.97 -8.57
C ARG A 194 -1.66 -14.24 -8.08
N ASN A 195 -0.89 -14.91 -8.93
CA ASN A 195 0.53 -15.17 -8.71
C ASN A 195 1.39 -14.08 -9.36
N ILE A 196 2.26 -13.44 -8.58
CA ILE A 196 3.30 -12.54 -9.07
C ILE A 196 4.49 -13.38 -9.56
N ARG A 197 4.54 -13.63 -10.87
CA ARG A 197 5.58 -14.49 -11.49
C ARG A 197 7.00 -13.92 -11.42
N LYS A 198 7.17 -12.60 -11.30
CA LYS A 198 8.49 -11.93 -11.19
C LYS A 198 8.40 -10.74 -10.23
N LYS A 199 8.89 -10.88 -8.99
CA LYS A 199 9.10 -9.73 -8.10
C LYS A 199 10.39 -9.00 -8.50
N ARG A 200 10.30 -7.68 -8.75
CA ARG A 200 11.48 -6.81 -8.98
C ARG A 200 12.27 -6.55 -7.68
N ILE A 201 11.66 -6.81 -6.54
CA ILE A 201 12.29 -6.76 -5.22
C ILE A 201 12.87 -8.16 -4.93
N PRO A 202 14.17 -8.29 -4.61
CA PRO A 202 14.77 -9.55 -4.25
C PRO A 202 14.33 -9.96 -2.88
N ASN A 203 14.34 -11.27 -2.71
CA ASN A 203 14.27 -11.93 -1.44
C ASN A 203 15.55 -11.59 -0.65
N LEU A 204 15.47 -10.61 0.25
CA LEU A 204 16.59 -10.21 1.13
C LEU A 204 16.79 -11.20 2.29
N GLY A 205 16.04 -12.30 2.32
CA GLY A 205 16.09 -13.26 3.41
C GLY A 205 15.36 -12.78 4.65
N THR A 206 14.90 -13.78 5.40
CA THR A 206 14.29 -13.79 6.73
C THR A 206 12.89 -13.23 6.97
N ASP A 207 12.42 -12.13 6.37
CA ASP A 207 11.13 -11.55 6.86
C ASP A 207 10.18 -10.90 5.82
N GLY A 208 10.34 -11.10 4.52
CA GLY A 208 9.40 -10.48 3.55
C GLY A 208 9.33 -11.05 2.13
N GLY A 209 10.14 -12.07 1.81
CA GLY A 209 10.31 -12.49 0.42
C GLY A 209 9.43 -13.64 -0.07
N GLY A 210 8.54 -14.20 0.76
CA GLY A 210 7.86 -15.47 0.45
C GLY A 210 6.51 -15.36 -0.26
N ILE A 211 5.85 -14.20 -0.29
CA ILE A 211 4.43 -14.15 -0.64
C ILE A 211 4.27 -13.75 -2.09
N SER A 212 4.27 -14.73 -3.00
CA SER A 212 4.05 -14.53 -4.43
C SER A 212 2.57 -14.41 -4.80
N VAL A 213 1.67 -14.44 -3.82
CA VAL A 213 0.22 -14.37 -4.03
C VAL A 213 -0.29 -13.01 -3.58
N GLU A 214 -1.09 -12.37 -4.44
CA GLU A 214 -1.95 -11.26 -4.04
C GLU A 214 -3.41 -11.72 -4.06
N HIS A 215 -4.16 -11.22 -3.09
CA HIS A 215 -5.57 -11.46 -2.90
C HIS A 215 -6.35 -10.24 -3.41
N ILE A 216 -7.46 -10.47 -4.09
CA ILE A 216 -8.33 -9.41 -4.60
C ILE A 216 -9.68 -9.61 -3.93
N LEU A 217 -10.04 -8.67 -3.05
CA LEU A 217 -11.27 -8.70 -2.30
C LEU A 217 -12.26 -7.72 -2.94
N ALA A 218 -13.43 -8.22 -3.34
CA ALA A 218 -14.52 -7.39 -3.84
C ALA A 218 -15.60 -7.25 -2.77
N PHE A 219 -15.94 -6.02 -2.45
CA PHE A 219 -17.00 -5.67 -1.52
C PHE A 219 -18.02 -4.73 -2.16
N ARG A 220 -19.24 -4.78 -1.65
CA ARG A 220 -20.33 -3.88 -2.03
C ARG A 220 -20.89 -3.17 -0.81
N LYS A 221 -20.97 -1.85 -0.85
CA LYS A 221 -21.64 -1.03 0.17
C LYS A 221 -23.15 -1.34 0.16
N ILE A 222 -23.74 -1.43 1.34
CA ILE A 222 -25.18 -1.69 1.56
C ILE A 222 -25.84 -0.42 2.09
#